data_AF-A0A9X1NFT8-F1
#
_entry.id   AF-A0A9X1NFT8-F1
#
_cell.length_a   1.000
_cell.length_b   1.000
_cell.length_c   1.000
_cell.angle_alpha   90.00
_cell.angle_beta   90.00
_cell.angle_gamma   90.00
#
_symmetry.space_group_name_H-M   'P 1'
#
loop_
_entity.id
_entity.type
_entity.pdbx_description
1 polymer ?
#
loop_
_entity_poly.entity_id
_entity_poly.type
_entity_poly.pdbx_seq_one_letter_code
_entity_poly.pdbx_strand_id
1 'polypeptide(L)'
;MRTWLLAAVVVLALVFTGQTLANRGATDRRRFDQLEAQFEEHREAFVAGRARMRQLVAANPRAEQIVWSRTQICVHRAPPPPDGPQPDPPARGEPCRPAALEQLPGIATVTYQAKDPGRTYFRFTAARYTLMYSAAGDSSGFARARGFRSSRDLEHGWTLLGPIAHPEQERSQWTQAVIQASASLSDKPGR
;
A
#
# COMPACT_ATOMS: atom_id res chain seq x y z
N MET A 1 25.57 -31.26 -47.92
CA MET A 1 25.94 -30.71 -46.60
C MET A 1 25.58 -29.23 -46.56
N ARG A 2 24.61 -28.82 -45.72
CA ARG A 2 24.18 -27.43 -45.38
C ARG A 2 22.66 -27.28 -45.52
N THR A 3 21.90 -27.58 -44.46
CA THR A 3 20.54 -27.01 -44.22
C THR A 3 19.90 -27.41 -42.88
N TRP A 4 20.55 -28.21 -42.02
CA TRP A 4 19.89 -28.73 -40.80
C TRP A 4 20.31 -28.08 -39.47
N LEU A 5 21.14 -27.02 -39.49
CA LEU A 5 21.67 -26.41 -38.25
C LEU A 5 20.94 -25.13 -37.81
N LEU A 6 20.01 -24.59 -38.61
CA LEU A 6 19.30 -23.34 -38.26
C LEU A 6 17.99 -23.55 -37.49
N ALA A 7 17.41 -24.74 -37.50
CA ALA A 7 16.16 -25.02 -36.78
C ALA A 7 16.36 -25.21 -35.26
N ALA A 8 17.54 -25.67 -34.82
CA ALA A 8 17.80 -25.95 -33.41
C ALA A 8 18.04 -24.67 -32.56
N VAL A 9 18.48 -23.58 -33.18
CA VAL A 9 18.80 -22.33 -32.46
C VAL A 9 17.53 -21.51 -32.16
N VAL A 10 16.48 -21.63 -32.97
CA VAL A 10 15.23 -20.88 -32.77
C VAL A 10 14.35 -21.50 -31.67
N VAL A 11 14.40 -22.82 -31.47
CA VAL A 11 13.62 -23.49 -30.41
C VAL A 11 14.21 -23.23 -29.02
N LEU A 12 15.52 -23.05 -28.90
CA LEU A 12 16.15 -22.80 -27.59
C LEU A 12 15.91 -21.37 -27.06
N ALA A 13 15.69 -20.40 -27.95
CA ALA A 13 15.44 -19.01 -27.56
C ALA A 13 14.00 -18.75 -27.06
N LEU A 14 13.04 -19.61 -27.41
CA LEU A 14 11.64 -19.52 -26.96
C LEU A 14 11.41 -20.16 -25.58
N VAL A 15 12.25 -21.10 -25.15
CA VAL A 15 12.14 -21.72 -23.81
C VAL A 15 12.64 -20.77 -22.71
N PHE A 16 13.58 -19.88 -23.02
CA PHE A 16 14.17 -18.97 -22.02
C PHE A 16 13.34 -17.72 -21.71
N THR A 17 12.41 -17.33 -22.58
CA THR A 17 11.52 -16.18 -22.34
C THR A 17 10.25 -16.55 -21.59
N GLY A 18 9.75 -17.80 -21.71
CA GLY A 18 8.55 -18.27 -21.02
C GLY A 18 8.71 -18.54 -19.51
N GLN A 19 9.94 -18.76 -19.03
CA GLN A 19 10.21 -19.12 -17.64
C GLN A 19 10.09 -17.95 -16.65
N THR A 20 10.23 -16.71 -17.11
CA THR A 20 10.21 -15.54 -16.20
C THR A 20 8.81 -15.13 -15.77
N LEU A 21 7.81 -15.38 -16.62
CA LEU A 21 6.39 -15.10 -16.31
C LEU A 21 5.75 -16.22 -15.49
N ALA A 22 6.04 -17.48 -15.85
CA ALA A 22 5.55 -18.64 -15.12
C ALA A 22 6.08 -18.69 -13.67
N ASN A 23 7.36 -18.39 -13.45
CA ASN A 23 7.92 -18.36 -12.08
C ASN A 23 7.37 -17.22 -11.23
N ARG A 24 7.07 -16.05 -11.81
CA ARG A 24 6.48 -14.92 -11.07
C ARG A 24 5.06 -15.24 -10.62
N GLY A 25 4.24 -15.80 -11.49
CA GLY A 25 2.87 -16.23 -11.16
C GLY A 25 2.83 -17.32 -10.08
N ALA A 26 3.76 -18.30 -10.14
CA ALA A 26 3.86 -19.35 -9.13
C ALA A 26 4.33 -18.84 -7.76
N THR A 27 5.27 -17.88 -7.74
CA THR A 27 5.79 -17.27 -6.51
C THR A 27 4.71 -16.45 -5.79
N ASP A 28 3.94 -15.66 -6.54
CA ASP A 28 2.81 -14.90 -5.97
C ASP A 28 1.73 -15.83 -5.41
N ARG A 29 1.47 -16.96 -6.06
CA ARG A 29 0.45 -17.92 -5.62
C ARG A 29 0.78 -18.50 -4.24
N ARG A 30 1.97 -19.11 -4.11
CA ARG A 30 2.42 -19.67 -2.82
C ARG A 30 2.47 -18.60 -1.75
N ARG A 31 2.90 -17.39 -2.10
CA ARG A 31 2.97 -16.29 -1.13
C ARG A 31 1.59 -15.83 -0.68
N PHE A 32 0.62 -15.73 -1.59
CA PHE A 32 -0.76 -15.45 -1.22
C PHE A 32 -1.35 -16.55 -0.35
N ASP A 33 -1.10 -17.84 -0.65
CA ASP A 33 -1.59 -18.95 0.19
C ASP A 33 -1.07 -18.83 1.63
N GLN A 34 0.21 -18.47 1.81
CA GLN A 34 0.79 -18.23 3.14
C GLN A 34 0.17 -17.02 3.87
N LEU A 35 -0.01 -15.91 3.16
CA LEU A 35 -0.56 -14.69 3.73
C LEU A 35 -2.05 -14.82 4.05
N GLU A 36 -2.77 -15.59 3.25
CA GLU A 36 -4.17 -15.96 3.47
C GLU A 36 -4.29 -16.85 4.70
N ALA A 37 -3.47 -17.91 4.81
CA ALA A 37 -3.45 -18.75 6.02
C ALA A 37 -3.13 -17.94 7.29
N GLN A 38 -2.15 -17.03 7.23
CA GLN A 38 -1.81 -16.13 8.33
C GLN A 38 -2.96 -15.15 8.66
N PHE A 39 -3.67 -14.67 7.64
CA PHE A 39 -4.86 -13.84 7.84
C PHE A 39 -5.97 -14.62 8.53
N GLU A 40 -6.25 -15.85 8.10
CA GLU A 40 -7.28 -16.70 8.70
C GLU A 40 -6.96 -17.07 10.14
N GLU A 41 -5.71 -17.46 10.43
CA GLU A 41 -5.24 -17.78 11.78
C GLU A 41 -5.42 -16.61 12.77
N HIS A 42 -5.32 -15.38 12.28
CA HIS A 42 -5.34 -14.17 13.10
C HIS A 42 -6.45 -13.19 12.71
N ARG A 43 -7.53 -13.68 12.12
CA ARG A 43 -8.60 -12.86 11.51
C ARG A 43 -9.17 -11.84 12.50
N GLU A 44 -9.38 -12.23 13.75
CA GLU A 44 -9.90 -11.35 14.80
C GLU A 44 -8.99 -10.15 15.06
N ALA A 45 -7.66 -10.35 15.05
CA ALA A 45 -6.70 -9.26 15.23
C ALA A 45 -6.79 -8.26 14.06
N PHE A 46 -6.91 -8.73 12.82
CA PHE A 46 -7.09 -7.86 11.65
C PHE A 46 -8.41 -7.07 11.71
N VAL A 47 -9.49 -7.72 12.16
CA VAL A 47 -10.79 -7.06 12.38
C VAL A 47 -10.69 -5.99 13.47
N ALA A 48 -10.04 -6.27 14.60
CA ALA A 48 -9.79 -5.31 15.67
C ALA A 48 -8.94 -4.13 15.16
N GLY A 49 -7.86 -4.40 14.41
CA GLY A 49 -7.02 -3.37 13.81
C GLY A 49 -7.77 -2.46 12.84
N ARG A 50 -8.69 -3.01 12.04
CA ARG A 50 -9.59 -2.25 11.18
C ARG A 50 -10.54 -1.38 12.01
N ALA A 51 -11.18 -1.95 13.04
CA ALA A 51 -12.09 -1.21 13.91
C ALA A 51 -11.36 -0.05 14.60
N ARG A 52 -10.13 -0.27 15.04
CA ARG A 52 -9.27 0.77 15.61
C ARG A 52 -8.94 1.86 14.60
N MET A 53 -8.57 1.51 13.37
CA MET A 53 -8.34 2.50 12.32
C MET A 53 -9.61 3.33 12.05
N ARG A 54 -10.79 2.71 12.03
CA ARG A 54 -12.07 3.44 11.88
C ARG A 54 -12.29 4.46 12.99
N GLN A 55 -11.98 4.13 14.24
CA GLN A 55 -12.03 5.09 15.35
C GLN A 55 -11.06 6.25 15.15
N LEU A 56 -9.84 5.97 14.69
CA LEU A 56 -8.83 7.00 14.41
C LEU A 56 -9.29 7.96 13.31
N VAL A 57 -9.88 7.44 12.24
CA VAL A 57 -10.45 8.24 11.14
C VAL A 57 -11.61 9.10 11.64
N ALA A 58 -12.54 8.53 12.42
CA ALA A 58 -13.66 9.27 12.98
C ALA A 58 -13.21 10.40 13.93
N ALA A 59 -12.15 10.17 14.71
CA ALA A 59 -11.55 11.18 15.58
C ALA A 59 -10.74 12.25 14.82
N ASN A 60 -10.39 12.01 13.56
CA ASN A 60 -9.58 12.92 12.74
C ASN A 60 -10.23 13.15 11.36
N PRO A 61 -11.38 13.82 11.28
CA PRO A 61 -12.16 13.95 10.04
C PRO A 61 -11.43 14.73 8.92
N ARG A 62 -10.40 15.52 9.26
CA ARG A 62 -9.55 16.24 8.30
C ARG A 62 -8.23 15.52 7.99
N ALA A 63 -8.09 14.26 8.40
CA ALA A 63 -6.89 13.49 8.10
C ALA A 63 -6.85 13.11 6.63
N GLU A 64 -5.75 13.46 6.00
CA GLU A 64 -5.39 13.04 4.64
C GLU A 64 -4.77 11.64 4.63
N GLN A 65 -4.03 11.33 5.70
CA GLN A 65 -3.45 10.01 5.91
C GLN A 65 -3.28 9.76 7.42
N ILE A 66 -3.52 8.52 7.84
CA ILE A 66 -3.19 8.05 9.18
C ILE A 66 -2.30 6.83 9.02
N VAL A 67 -1.11 6.85 9.61
CA VAL A 67 -0.17 5.72 9.63
C VAL A 67 -0.03 5.24 11.06
N TRP A 68 -0.42 4.00 11.29
CA TRP A 68 -0.25 3.30 12.56
C TRP A 68 0.84 2.25 12.41
N SER A 69 1.92 2.39 13.14
CA SER A 69 3.06 1.48 13.15
C SER A 69 3.21 0.81 14.51
N ARG A 70 4.23 -0.03 14.67
CA ARG A 70 4.51 -0.73 15.94
C ARG A 70 4.75 0.19 17.13
N THR A 71 5.19 1.42 16.93
CA THR A 71 5.59 2.32 18.03
C THR A 71 4.79 3.61 18.08
N GLN A 72 4.10 3.97 17.00
CA GLN A 72 3.50 5.28 16.87
C GLN A 72 2.31 5.32 15.91
N ILE A 73 1.42 6.29 16.15
CA ILE A 73 0.37 6.72 15.22
C ILE A 73 0.70 8.14 14.75
N CYS A 74 0.82 8.31 13.44
CA CYS A 74 1.02 9.59 12.77
C CYS A 74 -0.25 10.00 12.03
N VAL A 75 -0.71 11.24 12.23
CA VAL A 75 -1.86 11.83 11.52
C VAL A 75 -1.34 12.96 10.63
N HIS A 76 -1.54 12.82 9.32
CA HIS A 76 -1.17 13.83 8.33
C HIS A 76 -2.44 14.53 7.85
N ARG A 77 -2.40 15.87 7.77
CA ARG A 77 -3.52 16.72 7.34
C ARG A 77 -3.06 17.60 6.17
N ALA A 78 -3.97 17.97 5.29
CA ALA A 78 -3.69 18.99 4.28
C ALA A 78 -3.37 20.33 4.96
N PRO A 79 -2.50 21.16 4.35
CA PRO A 79 -2.33 22.54 4.81
C PRO A 79 -3.67 23.29 4.72
N PRO A 80 -3.96 24.21 5.66
CA PRO A 80 -5.18 24.99 5.60
C PRO A 80 -5.24 25.82 4.30
N PRO A 81 -6.45 26.09 3.76
CA PRO A 81 -6.61 26.95 2.60
C PRO A 81 -6.08 28.37 2.90
N PRO A 82 -5.44 29.03 1.92
CA PRO A 82 -4.77 30.32 2.13
C PRO A 82 -5.69 31.44 2.61
N ASP A 83 -6.98 31.39 2.25
CA ASP A 83 -7.97 32.44 2.54
C ASP A 83 -9.05 32.02 3.56
N GLY A 84 -8.89 30.86 4.20
CA GLY A 84 -9.80 30.40 5.24
C GLY A 84 -9.49 31.04 6.61
N PRO A 85 -10.44 31.08 7.55
CA PRO A 85 -10.13 31.39 8.95
C PRO A 85 -8.99 30.49 9.38
N GLN A 86 -7.86 31.07 9.76
CA GLN A 86 -6.69 30.31 10.17
C GLN A 86 -7.11 29.52 11.41
N PRO A 87 -7.24 28.18 11.32
CA PRO A 87 -7.38 27.40 12.54
C PRO A 87 -6.13 27.69 13.37
N ASP A 88 -6.25 27.67 14.71
CA ASP A 88 -5.07 27.66 15.59
C ASP A 88 -4.02 26.78 14.92
N PRO A 89 -2.81 27.31 14.65
CA PRO A 89 -1.88 26.67 13.75
C PRO A 89 -1.77 25.21 14.19
N PRO A 90 -2.16 24.24 13.35
CA PRO A 90 -1.84 22.86 13.67
C PRO A 90 -0.33 22.88 13.81
N ALA A 91 0.17 22.53 15.00
CA ALA A 91 1.60 22.40 15.23
C ALA A 91 2.16 21.66 14.02
N ARG A 92 3.06 22.29 13.26
CA ARG A 92 3.61 21.75 12.00
C ARG A 92 3.95 20.29 12.22
N GLY A 93 3.17 19.39 11.60
CA GLY A 93 3.21 17.97 11.89
C GLY A 93 2.84 17.69 13.35
N GLU A 94 1.59 17.30 13.62
CA GLU A 94 1.28 16.70 14.93
C GLU A 94 2.30 15.57 15.16
N PRO A 95 3.15 15.67 16.20
CA PRO A 95 4.15 14.64 16.45
C PRO A 95 3.43 13.32 16.63
N CYS A 96 3.95 12.28 15.98
CA CYS A 96 3.35 10.97 16.06
C CYS A 96 3.21 10.57 17.53
N ARG A 97 2.02 10.13 17.92
CA ARG A 97 1.76 9.77 19.32
C ARG A 97 2.27 8.36 19.56
N PRO A 98 2.97 8.10 20.68
CA PRO A 98 3.32 6.75 21.08
C PRO A 98 2.06 5.88 21.13
N ALA A 99 2.09 4.79 20.39
CA ALA A 99 1.01 3.82 20.35
C ALA A 99 1.58 2.52 19.79
N ALA A 100 1.41 1.43 20.53
CA ALA A 100 1.77 0.14 19.99
C ALA A 100 0.73 -0.26 18.93
N LEU A 101 1.21 -0.83 17.82
CA LEU A 101 0.33 -1.68 17.02
C LEU A 101 -0.14 -2.80 17.94
N GLU A 102 -1.45 -2.95 18.14
CA GLU A 102 -1.99 -4.21 18.66
C GLU A 102 -1.35 -5.32 17.84
N GLN A 103 -0.83 -6.39 18.46
CA GLN A 103 0.06 -7.34 17.82
C GLN A 103 -0.58 -7.96 16.57
N LEU A 104 -0.44 -7.28 15.43
CA LEU A 104 -0.88 -7.73 14.12
C LEU A 104 0.29 -8.51 13.53
N PRO A 105 0.19 -9.84 13.44
CA PRO A 105 1.31 -10.68 13.11
C PRO A 105 1.81 -10.32 11.71
N GLY A 106 3.12 -10.16 11.58
CA GLY A 106 3.75 -9.83 10.32
C GLY A 106 3.42 -8.45 9.75
N ILE A 107 2.68 -7.57 10.42
CA ILE A 107 2.36 -6.22 9.93
C ILE A 107 3.42 -5.20 10.40
N ALA A 108 3.83 -4.35 9.46
CA ALA A 108 4.69 -3.19 9.72
C ALA A 108 3.87 -1.93 9.98
N THR A 109 2.86 -1.68 9.13
CA THR A 109 2.00 -0.51 9.24
C THR A 109 0.56 -0.81 8.85
N VAL A 110 -0.37 -0.12 9.49
CA VAL A 110 -1.77 0.01 9.09
C VAL A 110 -1.97 1.45 8.61
N THR A 111 -2.60 1.64 7.45
CA THR A 111 -2.72 2.95 6.82
C THR A 111 -4.14 3.23 6.35
N TYR A 112 -4.62 4.43 6.64
CA TYR A 112 -5.78 5.05 6.01
C TYR A 112 -5.32 6.20 5.11
N GLN A 113 -6.00 6.41 3.98
CA GLN A 113 -5.72 7.51 3.05
C GLN A 113 -7.03 8.12 2.55
N ALA A 114 -7.17 9.44 2.59
CA ALA A 114 -8.38 10.14 2.15
C ALA A 114 -8.65 9.97 0.65
N LYS A 115 -7.60 9.83 -0.19
CA LYS A 115 -7.72 9.51 -1.62
C LYS A 115 -8.32 8.12 -1.91
N ASP A 116 -8.41 7.26 -0.89
CA ASP A 116 -8.93 5.89 -0.96
C ASP A 116 -10.01 5.69 0.13
N PRO A 117 -11.12 6.45 0.08
CA PRO A 117 -12.10 6.45 1.16
C PRO A 117 -12.69 5.06 1.38
N GLY A 118 -12.93 4.72 2.64
CA GLY A 118 -13.47 3.42 3.04
C GLY A 118 -12.50 2.25 2.94
N ARG A 119 -11.21 2.49 2.63
CA ARG A 119 -10.17 1.46 2.58
C ARG A 119 -9.21 1.56 3.76
N THR A 120 -8.73 0.40 4.21
CA THR A 120 -7.66 0.30 5.21
C THR A 120 -6.61 -0.69 4.72
N TYR A 121 -5.34 -0.30 4.78
CA TYR A 121 -4.22 -1.07 4.27
C TYR A 121 -3.38 -1.61 5.42
N PHE A 122 -3.07 -2.89 5.39
CA PHE A 122 -2.22 -3.59 6.35
C PHE A 122 -0.98 -4.09 5.60
N ARG A 123 0.13 -3.37 5.73
CA ARG A 123 1.36 -3.66 4.98
C ARG A 123 2.21 -4.63 5.77
N PHE A 124 2.60 -5.74 5.14
CA PHE A 124 3.43 -6.76 5.77
C PHE A 124 4.89 -6.30 5.91
N THR A 125 5.55 -6.75 6.98
CA THR A 125 6.93 -6.42 7.36
C THR A 125 7.94 -7.04 6.38
N ALA A 126 7.64 -8.25 5.91
CA ALA A 126 8.59 -9.08 5.17
C ALA A 126 8.39 -9.04 3.64
N ALA A 127 7.47 -8.22 3.11
CA ALA A 127 7.24 -8.16 1.66
C ALA A 127 6.42 -6.92 1.25
N ARG A 128 6.52 -6.51 -0.02
CA ARG A 128 5.69 -5.45 -0.65
C ARG A 128 4.19 -5.82 -0.80
N TYR A 129 3.71 -6.77 -0.01
CA TYR A 129 2.33 -7.26 -0.05
C TYR A 129 1.50 -6.49 0.96
N THR A 130 0.22 -6.32 0.65
CA THR A 130 -0.71 -5.55 1.48
C THR A 130 -2.01 -6.31 1.60
N LEU A 131 -2.50 -6.50 2.81
CA LEU A 131 -3.90 -6.87 3.02
C LEU A 131 -4.72 -5.58 3.02
N MET A 132 -5.76 -5.51 2.22
CA MET A 132 -6.66 -4.37 2.12
C MET A 132 -8.04 -4.78 2.61
N TYR A 133 -8.64 -3.94 3.45
CA TYR A 133 -10.08 -4.00 3.70
C TYR A 133 -10.80 -2.93 2.88
N SER A 134 -11.94 -3.27 2.28
CA SER A 134 -12.91 -2.34 1.72
C SER A 134 -14.33 -2.86 1.91
N ALA A 135 -15.26 -1.99 2.34
CA ALA A 135 -16.65 -2.40 2.58
C ALA A 135 -17.42 -2.71 1.29
N ALA A 136 -17.00 -2.16 0.15
CA ALA A 136 -17.60 -2.40 -1.16
C ALA A 136 -16.66 -1.94 -2.29
N GLY A 137 -16.83 -2.53 -3.47
CA GLY A 137 -16.18 -2.09 -4.70
C GLY A 137 -15.37 -3.19 -5.40
N ASP A 138 -14.94 -2.88 -6.62
CA ASP A 138 -14.08 -3.76 -7.42
C ASP A 138 -12.63 -3.70 -6.91
N SER A 139 -12.26 -4.66 -6.06
CA SER A 139 -10.93 -4.79 -5.50
C SER A 139 -9.86 -5.09 -6.57
N SER A 140 -10.21 -5.86 -7.60
CA SER A 140 -9.28 -6.24 -8.67
C SER A 140 -9.03 -5.09 -9.65
N GLY A 141 -10.08 -4.36 -10.03
CA GLY A 141 -9.97 -3.10 -10.78
C GLY A 141 -9.20 -2.03 -10.01
N PHE A 142 -9.48 -1.89 -8.71
CA PHE A 142 -8.70 -1.02 -7.82
C PHE A 142 -7.22 -1.39 -7.81
N ALA A 143 -6.91 -2.68 -7.62
CA ALA A 143 -5.54 -3.18 -7.58
C ALA A 143 -4.77 -2.81 -8.86
N ARG A 144 -5.37 -3.07 -10.03
CA ARG A 144 -4.79 -2.73 -11.32
C ARG A 144 -4.59 -1.22 -11.50
N ALA A 145 -5.60 -0.42 -11.15
CA ALA A 145 -5.54 1.04 -11.27
C ALA A 145 -4.45 1.67 -10.38
N ARG A 146 -4.13 1.05 -9.24
CA ARG A 146 -3.07 1.49 -8.33
C ARG A 146 -1.70 0.83 -8.59
N GLY A 147 -1.58 0.03 -9.64
CA GLY A 147 -0.30 -0.56 -10.07
C GLY A 147 0.13 -1.82 -9.29
N PHE A 148 -0.78 -2.43 -8.52
CA PHE A 148 -0.55 -3.73 -7.91
C PHE A 148 -0.51 -4.82 -8.99
N ARG A 149 0.52 -5.67 -8.96
CA ARG A 149 0.73 -6.71 -9.99
C ARG A 149 -0.29 -7.84 -9.94
N SER A 150 -0.84 -8.09 -8.76
CA SER A 150 -1.72 -9.21 -8.48
C SER A 150 -2.65 -8.84 -7.34
N SER A 151 -3.84 -9.44 -7.35
CA SER A 151 -4.81 -9.37 -6.26
C SER A 151 -5.44 -10.74 -6.05
N ARG A 152 -5.87 -11.01 -4.83
CA ARG A 152 -6.73 -12.14 -4.48
C ARG A 152 -7.78 -11.64 -3.51
N ASP A 153 -9.04 -11.74 -3.93
CA ASP A 153 -10.15 -11.45 -3.05
C ASP A 153 -10.30 -12.56 -2.01
N LEU A 154 -10.56 -12.13 -0.78
CA LEU A 154 -10.91 -12.95 0.35
C LEU A 154 -12.35 -12.63 0.75
N GLU A 155 -12.88 -13.37 1.71
CA GLU A 155 -14.25 -13.16 2.16
C GLU A 155 -14.43 -11.81 2.89
N HIS A 156 -15.66 -11.31 2.91
CA HIS A 156 -16.08 -10.15 3.72
C HIS A 156 -15.33 -8.83 3.45
N GLY A 157 -14.91 -8.60 2.21
CA GLY A 157 -14.32 -7.32 1.79
C GLY A 157 -12.82 -7.19 2.05
N TRP A 158 -12.15 -8.32 2.32
CA TRP A 158 -10.71 -8.39 2.43
C TRP A 158 -10.09 -8.78 1.08
N THR A 159 -8.92 -8.22 0.76
CA THR A 159 -8.20 -8.53 -0.47
C THR A 159 -6.71 -8.52 -0.18
N LEU A 160 -5.99 -9.58 -0.61
CA LEU A 160 -4.54 -9.57 -0.67
C LEU A 160 -4.09 -8.89 -1.95
N LEU A 161 -3.20 -7.92 -1.81
CA LEU A 161 -2.57 -7.18 -2.89
C LEU A 161 -1.10 -7.57 -2.95
N GLY A 162 -0.65 -7.93 -4.16
CA GLY A 162 0.75 -8.21 -4.43
C GLY A 162 1.61 -6.95 -4.45
N PRO A 163 2.88 -7.04 -4.87
CA PRO A 163 3.75 -5.88 -4.98
C PRO A 163 3.28 -4.86 -6.02
N ILE A 164 3.53 -3.57 -5.77
CA ILE A 164 3.45 -2.54 -6.80
C ILE A 164 4.70 -2.61 -7.68
N ALA A 165 4.50 -2.60 -9.00
CA ALA A 165 5.56 -2.90 -9.95
C ALA A 165 6.65 -1.84 -10.03
N HIS A 166 6.27 -0.57 -9.94
CA HIS A 166 7.13 0.57 -10.18
C HIS A 166 7.36 1.35 -8.89
N PRO A 167 8.63 1.60 -8.49
CA PRO A 167 8.94 2.31 -7.24
C PRO A 167 8.28 3.69 -7.12
N GLU A 168 8.09 4.41 -8.22
CA GLU A 168 7.43 5.71 -8.23
C GLU A 168 5.93 5.61 -7.95
N GLN A 169 5.26 4.60 -8.51
CA GLN A 169 3.86 4.31 -8.21
C GLN A 169 3.70 3.84 -6.78
N GLU A 170 4.63 3.03 -6.27
CA GLU A 170 4.61 2.62 -4.88
C GLU A 170 4.79 3.82 -3.94
N ARG A 171 5.73 4.71 -4.26
CA ARG A 171 5.91 5.97 -3.52
C ARG A 171 4.64 6.81 -3.57
N SER A 172 4.04 7.01 -4.75
CA SER A 172 2.77 7.73 -4.90
C SER A 172 1.62 7.05 -4.15
N GLN A 173 1.60 5.72 -4.07
CA GLN A 173 0.56 4.98 -3.35
C GLN A 173 0.65 5.20 -1.84
N TRP A 174 1.86 5.26 -1.27
CA TRP A 174 2.06 5.33 0.18
C TRP A 174 2.41 6.72 0.71
N THR A 175 2.83 7.63 -0.15
CA THR A 175 3.14 9.02 0.16
C THR A 175 2.03 9.88 -0.42
N GLN A 176 1.25 10.51 0.43
CA GLN A 176 0.51 11.71 0.03
C GLN A 176 1.53 12.70 -0.54
N ALA A 177 1.26 13.27 -1.72
CA ALA A 177 2.12 14.26 -2.34
C ALA A 177 2.26 15.51 -1.44
N VAL A 178 3.15 15.46 -0.46
CA VAL A 178 3.68 16.64 0.26
C VAL A 178 4.69 17.38 -0.64
N ILE A 179 4.90 16.92 -1.87
CA ILE A 179 5.74 17.56 -2.90
C ILE A 179 4.95 18.68 -3.59
N GLN A 180 4.52 19.69 -2.83
CA GLN A 180 4.32 21.04 -3.35
C GLN A 180 4.87 22.12 -2.39
N ALA A 181 5.27 21.79 -1.16
CA ALA A 181 5.88 22.76 -0.25
C ALA A 181 7.42 22.85 -0.36
N SER A 182 8.09 21.82 -0.89
CA SER A 182 9.56 21.79 -0.96
C SER A 182 10.14 22.43 -2.25
N ALA A 183 9.34 22.52 -3.31
CA ALA A 183 9.79 23.10 -4.59
C ALA A 183 9.86 24.63 -4.55
N SER A 184 9.11 25.29 -3.67
CA SER A 184 9.09 26.76 -3.54
C SER A 184 10.18 27.33 -2.61
N LEU A 185 10.97 26.47 -1.95
CA LEU A 185 12.09 26.92 -1.09
C LEU A 185 13.47 26.80 -1.76
N SER A 186 13.56 26.13 -2.92
CA SER A 186 14.81 26.06 -3.70
C SER A 186 14.95 27.15 -4.75
N ASP A 187 13.92 27.97 -4.98
CA ASP A 187 13.89 28.95 -6.09
C ASP A 187 13.93 30.42 -5.63
N LYS A 188 14.52 30.68 -4.45
CA LYS A 188 15.00 32.03 -4.12
C LYS A 188 16.50 32.10 -4.34
N PRO A 189 16.98 32.63 -5.48
CA PRO A 189 18.34 33.14 -5.53
C PRO A 189 18.43 34.30 -4.53
N GLY A 190 19.38 34.20 -3.60
CA GLY A 190 19.66 35.24 -2.63
C GLY A 190 19.94 36.58 -3.33
N ARG A 191 19.25 37.61 -2.89
CA ARG A 191 19.71 39.00 -2.97
C ARG A 191 19.96 39.48 -1.55
#